data_AF-A0A5M9WU35-F1
#
_entry.id   AF-A0A5M9WU35-F1
#
_cell.length_a   1.000
_cell.length_b   1.000
_cell.length_c   1.000
_cell.angle_alpha   90.00
_cell.angle_beta   90.00
_cell.angle_gamma   90.00
#
_symmetry.space_group_name_H-M   'P 1'
#
loop_
_entity.id
_entity.type
_entity.pdbx_description
1 polymer ?
#
loop_
_entity_poly.entity_id
_entity_poly.type
_entity_poly.pdbx_seq_one_letter_code
_entity_poly.pdbx_strand_id
1 'polypeptide(L)'
;MLFSSVVFLFYFLPLVLGLYYILRFSVTLKNMLLLVASLFFYAWGEPRFVLVMLVSIALNYVFALLVDKYRDRRNAAYTVITVMLAANLGMLFVYKYLAFALRIVNESTGFGLSIPHIALPLGISFFTFHAISYVIDVYRGHGSVQKNPFYVALYISFFPQLVAGPILRYNMIADQMMHRKESWDKFAVGCCRFIVGLSKKVLLSNSMAIVADHAFSMGGTGDMASSLAWLGAIAYTLQIYFDFSGYSDMAIGLALMFGFKFEENFRYPYISRSITEFWRRWHISLGTWFKEYVYFPLGGSRVSNKDKMIRNLLVVWGLTGIWHGAEWTFVIWGLINFAFIALEKVFNLDKSTRYAPLRHFYAMFVVVIGWVIFRSPDLLQAGNYLGNMFGLYGNGFWSDTTWMFMKEYALFFILGILFSTPLALRMNKWMVDGVRFGKPLELLYPVTIIALFLVCVSYLVKGTYNPFIYFNF
;
A
#
# COMPACT_ATOMS: atom_id res chain seq x y z
N MET A 1 -15.57 -4.65 1.88
CA MET A 1 -16.21 -3.57 1.08
C MET A 1 -15.12 -2.67 0.49
N LEU A 2 -15.37 -1.92 -0.59
CA LEU A 2 -14.41 -0.96 -1.18
C LEU A 2 -14.78 0.48 -0.79
N PHE A 3 -13.79 1.36 -0.53
CA PHE A 3 -14.05 2.77 -0.23
C PHE A 3 -14.66 3.54 -1.40
N SER A 4 -14.32 3.13 -2.63
CA SER A 4 -14.88 3.68 -3.86
C SER A 4 -16.21 3.04 -4.27
N SER A 5 -16.90 2.32 -3.38
CA SER A 5 -18.23 1.74 -3.68
C SER A 5 -19.37 2.65 -3.26
N VAL A 6 -20.46 2.65 -4.03
CA VAL A 6 -21.69 3.39 -3.70
C VAL A 6 -22.24 2.98 -2.33
N VAL A 7 -22.19 1.67 -2.02
CA VAL A 7 -22.61 1.13 -0.72
C VAL A 7 -21.80 1.73 0.43
N PHE A 8 -20.47 1.85 0.26
CA PHE A 8 -19.62 2.46 1.28
C PHE A 8 -19.95 3.96 1.47
N LEU A 9 -19.99 4.70 0.36
CA LEU A 9 -20.09 6.17 0.37
C LEU A 9 -21.43 6.67 0.93
N PHE A 10 -22.54 6.03 0.57
CA PHE A 10 -23.88 6.55 0.86
C PHE A 10 -24.63 5.81 1.96
N TYR A 11 -24.20 4.59 2.32
CA TYR A 11 -24.88 3.80 3.36
C TYR A 11 -23.98 3.53 4.55
N PHE A 12 -22.87 2.82 4.34
CA PHE A 12 -22.01 2.40 5.45
C PHE A 12 -21.36 3.59 6.16
N LEU A 13 -20.67 4.47 5.42
CA LEU A 13 -19.92 5.57 6.02
C LEU A 13 -20.82 6.59 6.74
N PRO A 14 -21.92 7.10 6.15
CA PRO A 14 -22.81 8.03 6.86
C PRO A 14 -23.43 7.43 8.11
N LEU A 15 -23.84 6.15 8.06
CA LEU A 15 -24.40 5.44 9.21
C LEU A 15 -23.37 5.33 10.35
N VAL A 16 -22.16 4.87 10.04
CA VAL A 16 -21.10 4.69 11.05
C VAL A 16 -20.68 6.03 11.64
N LEU A 17 -20.53 7.09 10.83
CA LEU A 17 -20.24 8.44 11.32
C LEU A 17 -21.36 8.99 12.21
N GLY A 18 -22.62 8.85 11.79
CA GLY A 18 -23.78 9.30 12.56
C GLY A 18 -23.83 8.64 13.94
N LEU A 19 -23.73 7.31 13.98
CA LEU A 19 -23.67 6.56 15.24
C LEU A 19 -22.44 6.93 16.08
N TYR A 20 -21.28 7.12 15.46
CA TYR A 20 -20.03 7.47 16.15
C TYR A 20 -20.13 8.79 16.90
N TYR A 21 -20.72 9.82 16.28
CA TYR A 21 -20.88 11.13 16.90
C TYR A 21 -22.05 11.21 17.89
N ILE A 22 -23.08 10.37 17.75
CA ILE A 22 -24.11 10.18 18.79
C ILE A 22 -23.46 9.63 20.07
N LEU A 23 -22.53 8.68 19.93
CA LEU A 23 -21.79 8.08 21.04
C LEU A 23 -20.65 8.97 21.59
N ARG A 24 -20.68 10.29 21.37
CA ARG A 24 -19.63 11.23 21.81
C ARG A 24 -19.32 11.22 23.30
N PHE A 25 -20.27 10.76 24.12
CA PHE A 25 -20.17 10.70 25.58
C PHE A 25 -19.29 9.55 26.10
N SER A 26 -18.93 8.55 25.27
CA SER A 26 -18.11 7.41 25.71
C SER A 26 -17.13 6.93 24.64
N VAL A 27 -15.84 7.04 24.92
CA VAL A 27 -14.76 6.53 24.05
C VAL A 27 -14.84 5.01 23.90
N THR A 28 -15.25 4.29 24.94
CA THR A 28 -15.41 2.82 24.91
C THR A 28 -16.50 2.42 23.92
N LEU A 29 -17.67 3.07 23.95
CA LEU A 29 -18.76 2.77 23.01
C LEU A 29 -18.38 3.13 21.57
N LYS A 30 -17.67 4.24 21.36
CA LYS A 30 -17.10 4.57 20.05
C LYS A 30 -16.18 3.46 19.53
N ASN A 31 -15.29 2.95 20.37
CA ASN A 31 -14.37 1.88 20.00
C ASN A 31 -15.10 0.56 19.71
N MET A 32 -16.13 0.23 20.48
CA MET A 32 -16.97 -0.94 20.21
C MET A 32 -17.72 -0.80 18.89
N LEU A 33 -18.31 0.38 18.61
CA LEU A 33 -18.94 0.66 17.32
C LEU A 33 -17.93 0.49 16.18
N LEU A 34 -16.74 1.10 16.30
CA LEU A 34 -15.71 1.00 15.28
C LEU A 34 -15.25 -0.44 15.06
N LEU A 35 -15.14 -1.25 16.12
CA LEU A 35 -14.81 -2.67 16.02
C LEU A 35 -15.90 -3.42 15.25
N VAL A 36 -17.16 -3.30 15.64
CA VAL A 36 -18.28 -3.96 14.97
C VAL A 36 -18.40 -3.54 13.51
N ALA A 37 -18.32 -2.23 13.25
CA ALA A 37 -18.31 -1.68 11.89
C ALA A 37 -17.13 -2.23 11.07
N SER A 38 -15.97 -2.41 11.70
CA SER A 38 -14.78 -2.95 11.03
C SER A 38 -14.91 -4.42 10.66
N LEU A 39 -15.42 -5.24 11.58
CA LEU A 39 -15.70 -6.65 11.32
C LEU A 39 -16.76 -6.79 10.22
N PHE A 40 -17.81 -5.97 10.24
CA PHE A 40 -18.84 -5.96 9.19
C PHE A 40 -18.27 -5.52 7.83
N PHE A 41 -17.45 -4.46 7.81
CA PHE A 41 -16.81 -3.97 6.58
C PHE A 41 -15.97 -5.06 5.91
N TYR A 42 -15.23 -5.84 6.72
CA TYR A 42 -14.45 -6.98 6.26
C TYR A 42 -15.35 -8.13 5.78
N ALA A 43 -16.32 -8.53 6.61
CA ALA A 43 -17.27 -9.61 6.33
C ALA A 43 -18.09 -9.39 5.07
N TRP A 44 -18.33 -8.13 4.68
CA TRP A 44 -19.04 -7.78 3.46
C TRP A 44 -18.39 -8.35 2.18
N GLY A 45 -17.05 -8.45 2.16
CA GLY A 45 -16.33 -9.09 1.06
C GLY A 45 -15.96 -10.54 1.37
N GLU A 46 -15.49 -10.79 2.59
CA GLU A 46 -14.83 -12.05 2.97
C GLU A 46 -15.42 -12.64 4.27
N PRO A 47 -16.70 -13.08 4.28
CA PRO A 47 -17.40 -13.43 5.51
C PRO A 47 -16.76 -14.63 6.24
N ARG A 48 -16.24 -15.61 5.50
CA ARG A 48 -15.60 -16.81 6.07
C ARG A 48 -14.26 -16.47 6.73
N PHE A 49 -13.50 -15.54 6.16
CA PHE A 49 -12.15 -15.20 6.65
C PHE A 49 -12.14 -14.27 7.85
N VAL A 50 -13.29 -13.70 8.24
CA VAL A 50 -13.43 -13.00 9.52
C VAL A 50 -12.97 -13.91 10.67
N LEU A 51 -13.30 -15.21 10.61
CA LEU A 51 -12.89 -16.19 11.63
C LEU A 51 -11.37 -16.33 11.72
N VAL A 52 -10.68 -16.35 10.57
CA VAL A 52 -9.21 -16.41 10.52
C VAL A 52 -8.59 -15.18 11.19
N MET A 53 -9.13 -14.00 10.90
CA MET A 53 -8.70 -12.76 11.53
C MET A 53 -8.97 -12.77 13.06
N LEU A 54 -10.14 -13.22 13.50
CA LEU A 54 -10.49 -13.31 14.93
C LEU A 54 -9.59 -14.30 15.68
N VAL A 55 -9.27 -15.46 15.08
CA VAL A 55 -8.31 -16.41 15.65
C VAL A 55 -6.92 -15.78 15.75
N SER A 56 -6.46 -15.07 14.72
CA SER A 56 -5.18 -14.35 14.76
C SER A 56 -5.16 -13.28 15.86
N ILE A 57 -6.24 -12.51 16.02
CA ILE A 57 -6.41 -11.53 17.11
C ILE A 57 -6.31 -12.21 18.48
N ALA A 58 -7.05 -13.30 18.69
CA ALA A 58 -7.07 -14.02 19.97
C ALA A 58 -5.68 -14.58 20.33
N LEU A 59 -4.99 -15.20 19.38
CA LEU A 59 -3.64 -15.72 19.58
C LEU A 59 -2.66 -14.60 19.94
N ASN A 60 -2.68 -13.49 19.20
CA ASN A 60 -1.76 -12.38 19.44
C ASN A 60 -2.08 -11.59 20.72
N TYR A 61 -3.34 -11.57 21.16
CA TYR A 61 -3.70 -11.08 22.50
C TYR A 61 -3.03 -11.92 23.59
N VAL A 62 -3.09 -13.25 23.49
CA VAL A 62 -2.43 -14.16 24.45
C VAL A 62 -0.91 -14.02 24.39
N PHE A 63 -0.31 -13.98 23.20
CA PHE A 63 1.14 -13.80 23.06
C PHE A 63 1.62 -12.48 23.67
N ALA A 64 0.86 -11.38 23.51
CA ALA A 64 1.21 -10.10 24.12
C ALA A 64 1.16 -10.15 25.66
N LEU A 65 0.16 -10.83 26.25
CA LEU A 65 0.11 -11.03 27.71
C LEU A 65 1.27 -11.88 28.22
N LEU A 66 1.63 -12.94 27.49
CA LEU A 66 2.73 -13.82 27.85
C LEU A 66 4.09 -13.11 27.72
N VAL A 67 4.32 -12.36 26.64
CA VAL A 67 5.60 -11.66 26.45
C VAL A 67 5.77 -10.53 27.46
N ASP A 68 4.67 -9.88 27.87
CA ASP A 68 4.67 -8.90 28.94
C ASP A 68 5.02 -9.53 30.30
N LYS A 69 4.38 -10.66 30.64
CA LYS A 69 4.63 -11.41 31.86
C LYS A 69 6.07 -11.91 31.98
N TYR A 70 6.67 -12.34 30.87
CA TYR A 70 8.02 -12.89 30.83
C TYR A 70 9.07 -11.91 30.33
N ARG A 71 8.77 -10.61 30.26
CA ARG A 71 9.64 -9.58 29.67
C ARG A 71 11.05 -9.58 30.24
N ASP A 72 11.17 -9.74 31.56
CA ASP A 72 12.48 -9.74 32.26
C ASP A 72 13.22 -11.09 32.16
N ARG A 73 12.54 -12.14 31.68
CA ARG A 73 13.12 -13.47 31.50
C ARG A 73 13.45 -13.69 30.03
N ARG A 74 14.66 -13.26 29.64
CA ARG A 74 15.13 -13.27 28.23
C ARG A 74 14.75 -14.55 27.47
N ASN A 75 15.13 -15.73 27.94
CA ASN A 75 14.86 -16.97 27.19
C ASN A 75 13.35 -17.22 26.99
N ALA A 76 12.55 -17.01 28.03
CA ALA A 76 11.10 -17.19 27.96
C ALA A 76 10.43 -16.18 27.01
N ALA A 77 10.83 -14.90 27.06
CA ALA A 77 10.33 -13.88 26.13
C ALA A 77 10.68 -14.21 24.67
N TYR A 78 11.91 -14.67 24.40
CA TYR A 78 12.33 -15.07 23.07
C TYR A 78 11.59 -16.32 22.57
N THR A 79 11.29 -17.28 23.45
CA THR A 79 10.43 -18.42 23.09
C THR A 79 9.04 -17.95 22.70
N VAL A 80 8.40 -17.06 23.48
CA VAL A 80 7.08 -16.52 23.15
C VAL A 80 7.10 -15.78 21.80
N ILE A 81 8.11 -14.95 21.56
CA ILE A 81 8.27 -14.24 20.28
C ILE A 81 8.46 -15.23 19.13
N THR A 82 9.27 -16.27 19.31
CA THR A 82 9.53 -17.28 18.27
C THR A 82 8.26 -18.05 17.92
N VAL A 83 7.50 -18.50 18.92
CA VAL A 83 6.22 -19.19 18.71
C VAL A 83 5.20 -18.26 18.06
N MET A 84 5.13 -17.00 18.48
CA MET A 84 4.27 -15.98 17.86
C MET A 84 4.62 -15.74 16.39
N LEU A 85 5.91 -15.61 16.06
CA LEU A 85 6.37 -15.45 14.67
C LEU A 85 6.03 -16.70 13.85
N ALA A 86 6.26 -17.90 14.38
CA ALA A 86 5.91 -19.15 13.71
C ALA A 86 4.41 -19.26 13.45
N ALA A 87 3.56 -18.87 14.40
CA ALA A 87 2.10 -18.89 14.23
C ALA A 87 1.63 -17.89 13.16
N ASN A 88 2.08 -16.63 13.25
CA ASN A 88 1.67 -15.57 12.31
C ASN A 88 2.21 -15.83 10.89
N LEU A 89 3.50 -16.14 10.75
CA LEU A 89 4.12 -16.42 9.46
C LEU A 89 3.67 -17.77 8.89
N GLY A 90 3.38 -18.75 9.75
CA GLY A 90 2.81 -20.03 9.34
C GLY A 90 1.41 -19.87 8.75
N MET A 91 0.55 -19.08 9.39
CA MET A 91 -0.77 -18.73 8.84
C MET A 91 -0.63 -18.01 7.49
N LEU A 92 0.25 -17.01 7.40
CA LEU A 92 0.52 -16.31 6.14
C LEU A 92 1.05 -17.27 5.07
N PHE A 93 1.92 -18.22 5.43
CA PHE A 93 2.47 -19.22 4.52
C PHE A 93 1.39 -20.14 3.95
N VAL A 94 0.52 -20.70 4.80
CA VAL A 94 -0.56 -21.60 4.36
C VAL A 94 -1.46 -20.91 3.33
N TYR A 95 -1.89 -19.68 3.60
CA TYR A 95 -2.84 -18.98 2.73
C TYR A 95 -2.20 -18.33 1.50
N LYS A 96 -0.96 -17.83 1.60
CA LYS A 96 -0.32 -17.06 0.53
C LYS A 96 0.72 -17.85 -0.25
N TYR A 97 1.53 -18.70 0.39
CA TYR A 97 2.74 -19.27 -0.22
C TYR A 97 2.73 -20.79 -0.41
N LEU A 98 1.79 -21.53 0.21
CA LEU A 98 1.79 -22.99 0.15
C LEU A 98 1.63 -23.52 -1.28
N ALA A 99 0.70 -22.96 -2.05
CA ALA A 99 0.51 -23.36 -3.44
C ALA A 99 1.76 -23.10 -4.30
N PHE A 100 2.41 -21.94 -4.11
CA PHE A 100 3.65 -21.59 -4.79
C PHE A 100 4.81 -22.53 -4.40
N ALA A 101 4.97 -22.84 -3.12
CA ALA A 101 5.99 -23.75 -2.63
C ALA A 101 5.82 -25.18 -3.18
N LEU A 102 4.58 -25.68 -3.20
CA LEU A 102 4.27 -26.99 -3.78
C LEU A 102 4.49 -27.03 -5.28
N ARG A 103 4.20 -25.94 -6.00
CA ARG A 103 4.50 -25.82 -7.43
C ARG A 103 6.01 -25.94 -7.70
N ILE A 104 6.83 -25.24 -6.92
CA ILE A 104 8.31 -25.33 -7.03
C ILE A 104 8.78 -26.77 -6.75
N VAL A 105 8.25 -27.42 -5.72
CA VAL A 105 8.61 -28.81 -5.41
C VAL A 105 8.25 -29.73 -6.58
N ASN A 106 7.04 -29.61 -7.14
CA ASN A 106 6.62 -30.42 -8.28
C ASN A 106 7.49 -30.19 -9.52
N GLU A 107 7.82 -28.94 -9.84
CA GLU A 107 8.68 -28.59 -10.98
C GLU A 107 10.12 -29.10 -10.80
N SER A 108 10.63 -29.16 -9.56
CA SER A 108 12.01 -29.57 -9.27
C SER A 108 12.20 -31.07 -9.04
N THR A 109 11.17 -31.77 -8.56
CA THR A 109 11.28 -33.18 -8.14
C THR A 109 10.41 -34.15 -8.94
N GLY A 110 9.37 -33.64 -9.61
CA GLY A 110 8.38 -34.49 -10.29
C GLY A 110 7.45 -35.28 -9.38
N PHE A 111 7.44 -35.02 -8.05
CA PHE A 111 6.65 -35.80 -7.08
C PHE A 111 5.12 -35.75 -7.30
N GLY A 112 4.60 -34.82 -8.11
CA GLY A 112 3.18 -34.77 -8.47
C GLY A 112 2.25 -34.48 -7.28
N LEU A 113 2.71 -33.70 -6.30
CA LEU A 113 1.91 -33.30 -5.13
C LEU A 113 0.67 -32.51 -5.59
N SER A 114 -0.49 -32.80 -5.00
CA SER A 114 -1.71 -32.03 -5.25
C SER A 114 -1.55 -30.59 -4.75
N ILE A 115 -1.66 -29.61 -5.65
CA ILE A 115 -1.61 -28.20 -5.29
C ILE A 115 -3.00 -27.77 -4.81
N PRO A 116 -3.17 -27.37 -3.53
CA PRO A 116 -4.47 -27.00 -3.01
C PRO A 116 -4.88 -25.63 -3.56
N HIS A 117 -6.15 -25.49 -3.93
CA HIS A 117 -6.76 -24.20 -4.23
C HIS A 117 -7.19 -23.53 -2.92
N ILE A 118 -6.31 -22.70 -2.38
CA ILE A 118 -6.55 -21.95 -1.15
C ILE A 118 -6.93 -20.52 -1.54
N ALA A 119 -8.15 -20.11 -1.18
CA ALA A 119 -8.57 -18.72 -1.35
C ALA A 119 -7.76 -17.82 -0.40
N LEU A 120 -7.19 -16.75 -0.95
CA LEU A 120 -6.35 -15.80 -0.22
C LEU A 120 -7.24 -14.85 0.60
N PRO A 121 -7.15 -14.84 1.94
CA PRO A 121 -7.92 -13.91 2.74
C PRO A 121 -7.45 -12.47 2.47
N LEU A 122 -8.38 -11.60 2.09
CA LEU A 122 -8.06 -10.20 1.85
C LEU A 122 -7.40 -9.59 3.09
N GLY A 123 -6.34 -8.81 2.90
CA GLY A 123 -5.65 -8.12 4.00
C GLY A 123 -4.85 -9.02 4.95
N ILE A 124 -4.70 -10.33 4.68
CA ILE A 124 -3.90 -11.24 5.53
C ILE A 124 -2.50 -10.73 5.81
N SER A 125 -1.82 -10.21 4.79
CA SER A 125 -0.50 -9.62 4.94
C SER A 125 -0.49 -8.41 5.91
N PHE A 126 -1.52 -7.56 5.84
CA PHE A 126 -1.62 -6.36 6.68
C PHE A 126 -1.91 -6.72 8.14
N PHE A 127 -2.94 -7.53 8.39
CA PHE A 127 -3.27 -7.88 9.77
C PHE A 127 -2.20 -8.76 10.43
N THR A 128 -1.45 -9.56 9.65
CA THR A 128 -0.27 -10.29 10.14
C THR A 128 0.83 -9.33 10.59
N PHE A 129 1.09 -8.26 9.84
CA PHE A 129 2.08 -7.24 10.22
C PHE A 129 1.64 -6.44 11.44
N HIS A 130 0.34 -6.13 11.58
CA HIS A 130 -0.21 -5.48 12.76
C HIS A 130 -0.08 -6.37 14.00
N ALA A 131 -0.42 -7.66 13.88
CA ALA A 131 -0.29 -8.65 14.93
C ALA A 131 1.16 -8.80 15.44
N ILE A 132 2.12 -8.96 14.51
CA ILE A 132 3.55 -9.03 14.85
C ILE A 132 4.02 -7.74 15.51
N SER A 133 3.64 -6.57 14.96
CA SER A 133 3.97 -5.26 15.53
C SER A 133 3.45 -5.12 16.96
N TYR A 134 2.22 -5.55 17.25
CA TYR A 134 1.63 -5.48 18.59
C TYR A 134 2.49 -6.22 19.63
N VAL A 135 2.80 -7.50 19.39
CA VAL A 135 3.55 -8.32 20.36
C VAL A 135 4.98 -7.82 20.51
N ILE A 136 5.66 -7.43 19.41
CA ILE A 136 7.03 -6.92 19.48
C ILE A 136 7.09 -5.54 20.17
N ASP A 137 6.15 -4.64 19.92
CA ASP A 137 6.12 -3.31 20.54
C ASP A 137 5.85 -3.41 22.04
N VAL A 138 4.98 -4.33 22.47
CA VAL A 138 4.77 -4.65 23.88
C VAL A 138 6.08 -5.15 24.50
N TYR A 139 6.75 -6.12 23.89
CA TYR A 139 8.05 -6.61 24.40
C TYR A 139 9.10 -5.51 24.52
N ARG A 140 9.21 -4.61 23.52
CA ARG A 140 10.15 -3.49 23.51
C ARG A 140 9.77 -2.36 24.48
N GLY A 141 8.59 -2.41 25.11
CA GLY A 141 8.08 -1.34 25.97
C GLY A 141 7.67 -0.07 25.21
N HIS A 142 7.50 -0.16 23.88
CA HIS A 142 7.03 0.96 23.05
C HIS A 142 5.50 1.12 23.06
N GLY A 143 4.78 0.25 23.77
CA GLY A 143 3.35 0.37 24.04
C GLY A 143 2.97 -0.51 25.22
N SER A 144 1.95 -0.10 25.99
CA SER A 144 1.42 -0.92 27.07
C SER A 144 0.67 -2.15 26.52
N VAL A 145 0.75 -3.26 27.23
CA VAL A 145 -0.06 -4.44 26.90
C VAL A 145 -1.55 -4.10 27.07
N GLN A 146 -2.39 -4.47 26.09
CA GLN A 146 -3.83 -4.33 26.25
C GLN A 146 -4.35 -5.48 27.09
N LYS A 147 -4.96 -5.15 28.24
CA LYS A 147 -5.67 -6.14 29.07
C LYS A 147 -7.05 -6.48 28.53
N ASN A 148 -7.64 -5.59 27.74
CA ASN A 148 -8.95 -5.81 27.12
C ASN A 148 -8.78 -6.22 25.64
N PRO A 149 -9.23 -7.42 25.24
CA PRO A 149 -9.02 -7.94 23.89
C PRO A 149 -9.73 -7.11 22.81
N PHE A 150 -10.77 -6.34 23.16
CA PHE A 150 -11.48 -5.49 22.20
C PHE A 150 -10.59 -4.39 21.60
N TYR A 151 -9.61 -3.87 22.35
CA TYR A 151 -8.69 -2.87 21.81
C TYR A 151 -7.68 -3.49 20.84
N VAL A 152 -7.23 -4.72 21.10
CA VAL A 152 -6.39 -5.47 20.16
C VAL A 152 -7.18 -5.79 18.90
N ALA A 153 -8.42 -6.24 19.07
CA ALA A 153 -9.32 -6.51 17.94
C ALA A 153 -9.57 -5.26 17.11
N LEU A 154 -9.85 -4.11 17.74
CA LEU A 154 -10.03 -2.84 17.04
C LEU A 154 -8.75 -2.46 16.29
N TYR A 155 -7.60 -2.46 16.97
CA TYR A 155 -6.32 -2.13 16.34
C TYR A 155 -6.07 -2.97 15.08
N ILE A 156 -6.22 -4.29 15.17
CA ILE A 156 -5.93 -5.18 14.04
C ILE A 156 -6.96 -5.05 12.92
N SER A 157 -8.25 -4.93 13.28
CA SER A 157 -9.35 -4.97 12.30
C SER A 157 -9.76 -3.59 11.76
N PHE A 158 -9.25 -2.48 12.28
CA PHE A 158 -9.79 -1.14 11.98
C PHE A 158 -9.93 -0.87 10.47
N PHE A 159 -11.18 -0.72 10.00
CA PHE A 159 -11.48 -0.74 8.57
C PHE A 159 -10.76 0.30 7.71
N PRO A 160 -10.43 1.52 8.19
CA PRO A 160 -9.68 2.47 7.37
C PRO A 160 -8.32 1.92 6.93
N GLN A 161 -7.69 1.04 7.71
CA GLN A 161 -6.39 0.48 7.39
C GLN A 161 -6.39 -0.97 6.90
N LEU A 162 -7.40 -1.76 7.28
CA LEU A 162 -7.38 -3.23 7.24
C LEU A 162 -6.94 -3.84 5.90
N VAL A 163 -7.34 -3.20 4.81
CA VAL A 163 -7.26 -3.78 3.47
C VAL A 163 -6.10 -3.21 2.66
N ALA A 164 -5.88 -1.89 2.73
CA ALA A 164 -4.85 -1.21 1.95
C ALA A 164 -4.51 0.21 2.46
N GLY A 165 -4.72 0.49 3.75
CA GLY A 165 -4.27 1.75 4.33
C GLY A 165 -2.77 1.70 4.69
N PRO A 166 -2.23 2.79 5.26
CA PRO A 166 -0.89 2.77 5.84
C PRO A 166 -0.77 1.63 6.88
N ILE A 167 0.31 0.86 6.85
CA ILE A 167 0.60 -0.19 7.84
C ILE A 167 0.87 0.49 9.19
N LEU A 168 -0.06 0.37 10.13
CA LEU A 168 0.09 1.00 11.43
C LEU A 168 0.98 0.15 12.33
N ARG A 169 1.78 0.85 13.13
CA ARG A 169 2.51 0.26 14.25
C ARG A 169 1.72 0.48 15.51
N TYR A 170 1.72 -0.50 16.41
CA TYR A 170 0.87 -0.47 17.59
C TYR A 170 1.15 0.74 18.48
N ASN A 171 2.43 1.09 18.65
CA ASN A 171 2.85 2.25 19.44
C ASN A 171 2.22 3.60 18.99
N MET A 172 1.79 3.73 17.73
CA MET A 172 1.23 4.98 17.20
C MET A 172 -0.26 5.12 17.50
N ILE A 173 -0.96 4.01 17.66
CA ILE A 173 -2.43 3.96 17.78
C ILE A 173 -2.88 3.66 19.21
N ALA A 174 -2.05 2.97 20.01
CA ALA A 174 -2.36 2.57 21.38
C ALA A 174 -2.93 3.72 22.22
N ASP A 175 -2.26 4.87 22.24
CA ASP A 175 -2.71 6.05 22.99
C ASP A 175 -3.97 6.69 22.37
N GLN A 176 -4.03 6.74 21.03
CA GLN A 176 -5.16 7.34 20.30
C GLN A 176 -6.48 6.57 20.51
N MET A 177 -6.42 5.26 20.78
CA MET A 177 -7.62 4.49 21.11
C MET A 177 -8.30 4.96 22.39
N MET A 178 -7.56 5.59 23.31
CA MET A 178 -8.08 6.05 24.60
C MET A 178 -8.23 7.58 24.67
N HIS A 179 -7.31 8.32 24.06
CA HIS A 179 -7.17 9.77 24.28
C HIS A 179 -7.36 10.63 23.03
N ARG A 180 -7.82 10.05 21.91
CA ARG A 180 -8.11 10.85 20.70
C ARG A 180 -9.18 11.91 20.96
N LYS A 181 -9.07 13.01 20.21
CA LYS A 181 -10.02 14.12 20.23
C LYS A 181 -10.50 14.42 18.82
N GLU A 182 -11.81 14.47 18.63
CA GLU A 182 -12.43 14.95 17.41
C GLU A 182 -12.54 16.48 17.40
N SER A 183 -12.50 17.08 16.22
CA SER A 183 -12.86 18.48 16.00
C SER A 183 -13.48 18.63 14.61
N TRP A 184 -14.28 19.68 14.41
CA TRP A 184 -14.85 19.98 13.10
C TRP A 184 -13.77 20.22 12.05
N ASP A 185 -12.65 20.85 12.42
CA ASP A 185 -11.51 21.06 11.52
C ASP A 185 -10.91 19.72 11.05
N LYS A 186 -10.69 18.78 11.98
CA LYS A 186 -10.18 17.45 11.63
C LYS A 186 -11.15 16.69 10.73
N PHE A 187 -12.44 16.79 11.02
CA PHE A 187 -13.48 16.17 10.21
C PHE A 187 -13.50 16.74 8.79
N ALA A 188 -13.50 18.07 8.65
CA ALA A 188 -13.49 18.75 7.35
C ALA A 188 -12.23 18.43 6.53
N VAL A 189 -11.05 18.46 7.16
CA VAL A 189 -9.79 18.04 6.53
C VAL A 189 -9.85 16.57 6.13
N GLY A 190 -10.43 15.72 6.97
CA GLY A 190 -10.69 14.31 6.68
C GLY A 190 -11.56 14.12 5.44
N CYS A 191 -12.66 14.86 5.32
CA CYS A 191 -13.55 14.85 4.14
C CYS A 191 -12.82 15.28 2.87
N CYS A 192 -12.06 16.37 2.93
CA CYS A 192 -11.30 16.86 1.79
C CYS A 192 -10.24 15.83 1.36
N ARG A 193 -9.50 15.25 2.31
CA ARG A 193 -8.49 14.22 2.02
C ARG A 193 -9.11 12.96 1.43
N PHE A 194 -10.27 12.54 1.95
CA PHE A 194 -11.01 11.40 1.43
C PHE A 194 -11.45 11.63 -0.03
N ILE A 195 -12.04 12.80 -0.33
CA ILE A 195 -12.50 13.14 -1.68
C ILE A 195 -11.32 13.24 -2.67
N VAL A 196 -10.19 13.83 -2.26
CA VAL A 196 -8.97 13.85 -3.07
C VAL A 196 -8.48 12.42 -3.35
N GLY A 197 -8.47 11.55 -2.34
CA GLY A 197 -8.10 10.15 -2.50
C GLY A 197 -9.04 9.38 -3.45
N LEU A 198 -10.35 9.58 -3.28
CA LEU A 198 -11.38 9.03 -4.17
C LEU A 198 -11.18 9.50 -5.62
N SER A 199 -10.82 10.77 -5.81
CA SER A 199 -10.60 11.35 -7.14
C SER A 199 -9.36 10.78 -7.83
N LYS A 200 -8.26 10.61 -7.09
CA LYS A 200 -7.06 9.92 -7.59
C LYS A 200 -7.41 8.51 -8.07
N LYS A 201 -8.20 7.77 -7.29
CA LYS A 201 -8.63 6.42 -7.63
C LYS A 201 -9.54 6.42 -8.87
N VAL A 202 -10.68 7.10 -8.77
CA VAL A 202 -11.79 6.96 -9.72
C VAL A 202 -11.50 7.66 -11.04
N LEU A 203 -10.86 8.82 -11.02
CA LEU A 203 -10.65 9.63 -12.23
C LEU A 203 -9.31 9.37 -12.91
N LEU A 204 -8.22 9.26 -12.14
CA LEU A 204 -6.87 9.09 -12.70
C LEU A 204 -6.52 7.61 -12.83
N SER A 205 -6.52 6.87 -11.72
CA SER A 205 -6.07 5.48 -11.71
C SER A 205 -6.91 4.59 -12.61
N ASN A 206 -8.24 4.64 -12.52
CA ASN A 206 -9.11 3.80 -13.36
C ASN A 206 -8.97 4.12 -14.85
N SER A 207 -8.75 5.39 -15.22
CA SER A 207 -8.51 5.78 -16.62
C SER A 207 -7.17 5.25 -17.14
N MET A 208 -6.11 5.34 -16.32
CA MET A 208 -4.81 4.75 -16.66
C MET A 208 -4.86 3.22 -16.73
N ALA A 209 -5.69 2.60 -15.90
CA ALA A 209 -5.87 1.15 -15.87
C ALA A 209 -6.39 0.61 -17.21
N ILE A 210 -7.32 1.32 -17.86
CA ILE A 210 -7.84 0.91 -19.18
C ILE A 210 -6.70 0.76 -20.21
N VAL A 211 -5.80 1.76 -20.26
CA VAL A 211 -4.65 1.75 -21.20
C VAL A 211 -3.63 0.67 -20.79
N ALA A 212 -3.32 0.57 -19.51
CA ALA A 212 -2.37 -0.40 -18.99
C ALA A 212 -2.86 -1.83 -19.24
N ASP A 213 -4.09 -2.15 -18.85
CA ASP A 213 -4.64 -3.50 -18.95
C ASP A 213 -4.74 -3.95 -20.42
N HIS A 214 -5.07 -3.04 -21.34
CA HIS A 214 -5.01 -3.34 -22.77
C HIS A 214 -3.59 -3.71 -23.22
N ALA A 215 -2.59 -2.87 -22.94
CA ALA A 215 -1.22 -3.13 -23.34
C ALA A 215 -0.66 -4.43 -22.72
N PHE A 216 -0.88 -4.66 -21.42
CA PHE A 216 -0.42 -5.88 -20.74
C PHE A 216 -1.15 -7.14 -21.20
N SER A 217 -2.41 -7.04 -21.65
CA SER A 217 -3.13 -8.19 -22.24
C SER A 217 -2.55 -8.62 -23.60
N MET A 218 -1.98 -7.68 -24.36
CA MET A 218 -1.32 -7.96 -25.64
C MET A 218 0.15 -8.37 -25.48
N GLY A 219 0.82 -7.85 -24.45
CA GLY A 219 2.27 -8.00 -24.28
C GLY A 219 2.78 -9.41 -23.97
N GLY A 220 1.89 -10.38 -23.74
CA GLY A 220 2.24 -11.81 -23.72
C GLY A 220 2.66 -12.35 -25.09
N THR A 221 2.25 -11.68 -26.18
CA THR A 221 2.62 -12.00 -27.56
C THR A 221 3.73 -11.07 -28.05
N GLY A 222 4.61 -11.55 -28.94
CA GLY A 222 5.70 -10.75 -29.52
C GLY A 222 5.24 -9.70 -30.54
N ASP A 223 3.93 -9.49 -30.70
CA ASP A 223 3.33 -8.73 -31.80
C ASP A 223 2.89 -7.30 -31.38
N MET A 224 3.24 -6.86 -30.17
CA MET A 224 2.88 -5.53 -29.68
C MET A 224 3.93 -4.49 -30.07
N ALA A 225 3.53 -3.45 -30.81
CA ALA A 225 4.42 -2.33 -31.17
C ALA A 225 5.07 -1.66 -29.94
N SER A 226 6.33 -1.23 -30.08
CA SER A 226 7.10 -0.68 -28.96
C SER A 226 6.48 0.55 -28.33
N SER A 227 5.86 1.43 -29.12
CA SER A 227 5.17 2.62 -28.62
C SER A 227 4.01 2.29 -27.68
N LEU A 228 3.21 1.25 -28.00
CA LEU A 228 2.11 0.80 -27.16
C LEU A 228 2.63 0.18 -25.87
N ALA A 229 3.72 -0.59 -25.95
CA ALA A 229 4.39 -1.19 -24.80
C ALA A 229 4.86 -0.13 -23.79
N TRP A 230 5.54 0.92 -24.27
CA TRP A 230 5.99 2.04 -23.44
C TRP A 230 4.81 2.84 -22.86
N LEU A 231 3.80 3.13 -23.68
CA LEU A 231 2.59 3.83 -23.23
C LEU A 231 1.90 3.04 -22.11
N GLY A 232 1.75 1.72 -22.27
CA GLY A 232 1.19 0.82 -21.26
C GLY A 232 1.99 0.77 -19.97
N ALA A 233 3.32 0.75 -20.05
CA ALA A 233 4.19 0.76 -18.86
C ALA A 233 4.11 2.10 -18.09
N ILE A 234 4.02 3.22 -18.81
CA ILE A 234 3.82 4.56 -18.22
C ILE A 234 2.42 4.67 -17.61
N ALA A 235 1.39 4.18 -18.32
CA ALA A 235 0.01 4.13 -17.81
C ALA A 235 -0.05 3.32 -16.52
N TYR A 236 0.56 2.13 -16.50
CA TYR A 236 0.63 1.30 -15.30
C TYR A 236 1.35 1.99 -14.15
N THR A 237 2.45 2.70 -14.43
CA THR A 237 3.17 3.51 -13.44
C THR A 237 2.25 4.55 -12.80
N LEU A 238 1.49 5.31 -13.59
CA LEU A 238 0.54 6.27 -13.04
C LEU A 238 -0.64 5.58 -12.32
N GLN A 239 -1.15 4.48 -12.88
CA GLN A 239 -2.22 3.67 -12.31
C GLN A 239 -1.88 3.21 -10.89
N ILE A 240 -0.77 2.50 -10.71
CA ILE A 240 -0.39 1.92 -9.40
C ILE A 240 -0.18 3.02 -8.35
N TYR A 241 0.39 4.16 -8.73
CA TYR A 241 0.55 5.29 -7.83
C TYR A 241 -0.78 5.91 -7.41
N PHE A 242 -1.64 6.27 -8.35
CA PHE A 242 -2.91 6.93 -8.02
C PHE A 242 -3.91 5.98 -7.39
N ASP A 243 -3.81 4.68 -7.67
CA ASP A 243 -4.61 3.67 -7.01
C ASP A 243 -4.26 3.63 -5.52
N PHE A 244 -2.99 3.39 -5.24
CA PHE A 244 -2.55 3.11 -3.88
C PHE A 244 -2.44 4.36 -3.02
N SER A 245 -1.96 5.47 -3.60
CA SER A 245 -1.98 6.76 -2.90
C SER A 245 -3.41 7.28 -2.72
N GLY A 246 -4.32 7.01 -3.67
CA GLY A 246 -5.74 7.34 -3.52
C GLY A 246 -6.38 6.58 -2.37
N TYR A 247 -6.14 5.27 -2.27
CA TYR A 247 -6.60 4.46 -1.13
C TYR A 247 -5.98 4.87 0.20
N SER A 248 -4.68 5.17 0.22
CA SER A 248 -4.00 5.68 1.42
C SER A 248 -4.59 7.02 1.87
N ASP A 249 -4.90 7.92 0.94
CA ASP A 249 -5.54 9.20 1.25
C ASP A 249 -6.96 9.04 1.79
N MET A 250 -7.74 8.13 1.21
CA MET A 250 -9.06 7.76 1.75
C MET A 250 -8.95 7.21 3.17
N ALA A 251 -8.01 6.28 3.42
CA ALA A 251 -7.75 5.73 4.74
C ALA A 251 -7.36 6.79 5.78
N ILE A 252 -6.42 7.69 5.43
CA ILE A 252 -5.99 8.80 6.30
C ILE A 252 -7.15 9.76 6.56
N GLY A 253 -7.94 10.09 5.53
CA GLY A 253 -9.11 10.96 5.66
C GLY A 253 -10.16 10.38 6.61
N LEU A 254 -10.50 9.10 6.44
CA LEU A 254 -11.42 8.38 7.33
C LEU A 254 -10.91 8.33 8.77
N ALA A 255 -9.64 7.99 8.97
CA ALA A 255 -9.02 7.99 10.29
C ALA A 255 -9.17 9.36 10.98
N LEU A 256 -8.91 10.45 10.25
CA LEU A 256 -9.06 11.82 10.75
C LEU A 256 -10.50 12.14 11.16
N MET A 257 -11.51 11.70 10.38
CA MET A 257 -12.92 11.87 10.75
C MET A 257 -13.24 11.19 12.09
N PHE A 258 -12.67 10.02 12.36
CA PHE A 258 -12.82 9.32 13.65
C PHE A 258 -11.84 9.80 14.73
N GLY A 259 -11.08 10.88 14.48
CA GLY A 259 -10.13 11.47 15.43
C GLY A 259 -8.76 10.80 15.50
N PHE A 260 -8.51 9.74 14.73
CA PHE A 260 -7.21 9.09 14.60
C PHE A 260 -6.30 9.85 13.62
N LYS A 261 -4.99 9.80 13.86
CA LYS A 261 -3.95 10.36 13.00
C LYS A 261 -3.08 9.25 12.47
N PHE A 262 -3.13 9.03 11.16
CA PHE A 262 -2.28 8.08 10.44
C PHE A 262 -1.10 8.80 9.80
N GLU A 263 0.00 8.07 9.59
CA GLU A 263 1.16 8.59 8.86
C GLU A 263 0.92 8.59 7.34
N GLU A 264 1.63 9.48 6.64
CA GLU A 264 1.61 9.54 5.18
C GLU A 264 2.30 8.31 4.57
N ASN A 265 1.65 7.70 3.59
CA ASN A 265 2.19 6.52 2.91
C ASN A 265 2.97 6.87 1.64
N PHE A 266 2.70 8.04 1.04
CA PHE A 266 3.31 8.50 -0.21
C PHE A 266 3.76 9.96 -0.11
N ARG A 267 4.92 10.26 -0.69
CA ARG A 267 5.45 11.64 -0.74
C ARG A 267 6.07 11.97 -2.09
N TYR A 268 5.23 12.08 -3.11
CA TYR A 268 5.61 12.40 -4.49
C TYR A 268 6.81 11.55 -4.96
N PRO A 269 6.68 10.22 -5.03
CA PRO A 269 7.81 9.34 -5.33
C PRO A 269 8.38 9.57 -6.74
N TYR A 270 7.58 10.03 -7.70
CA TYR A 270 8.01 10.24 -9.08
C TYR A 270 8.82 11.52 -9.33
N ILE A 271 9.24 12.25 -8.29
CA ILE A 271 10.26 13.32 -8.44
C ILE A 271 11.66 12.87 -8.01
N SER A 272 11.80 11.58 -7.66
CA SER A 272 13.03 11.03 -7.09
C SER A 272 14.17 11.04 -8.08
N ARG A 273 15.39 11.21 -7.57
CA ARG A 273 16.65 11.22 -8.35
C ARG A 273 17.49 9.97 -8.13
N SER A 274 17.00 9.03 -7.32
CA SER A 274 17.63 7.73 -7.08
C SER A 274 16.57 6.72 -6.66
N ILE A 275 16.90 5.43 -6.76
CA ILE A 275 16.03 4.34 -6.31
C ILE A 275 15.92 4.34 -4.78
N THR A 276 17.01 4.67 -4.09
CA THR A 276 16.99 4.87 -2.64
C THR A 276 16.03 5.99 -2.22
N GLU A 277 15.99 7.11 -2.95
CA GLU A 277 15.06 8.20 -2.65
C GLU A 277 13.61 7.79 -2.96
N PHE A 278 13.39 7.11 -4.09
CA PHE A 278 12.09 6.62 -4.50
C PHE A 278 11.41 5.79 -3.40
N TRP A 279 12.11 4.80 -2.86
CA TRP A 279 11.59 3.91 -1.82
C TRP A 279 11.48 4.55 -0.43
N ARG A 280 12.06 5.74 -0.21
CA ARG A 280 11.78 6.56 0.97
C ARG A 280 10.50 7.39 0.84
N ARG A 281 9.95 7.50 -0.38
CA ARG A 281 8.75 8.28 -0.70
C ARG A 281 7.57 7.40 -1.12
N TRP A 282 7.83 6.14 -1.44
CA TRP A 282 6.84 5.14 -1.84
C TRP A 282 6.56 4.17 -0.70
N HIS A 283 5.28 3.89 -0.42
CA HIS A 283 4.82 2.93 0.58
C HIS A 283 5.60 3.03 1.92
N ILE A 284 5.66 4.26 2.44
CA ILE A 284 6.51 4.67 3.57
C ILE A 284 6.23 3.83 4.81
N SER A 285 4.97 3.46 5.05
CA SER A 285 4.57 2.65 6.20
C SER A 285 5.19 1.24 6.14
N LEU A 286 5.15 0.57 4.98
CA LEU A 286 5.81 -0.72 4.77
C LEU A 286 7.32 -0.63 4.90
N GLY A 287 7.94 0.36 4.26
CA GLY A 287 9.38 0.58 4.36
C GLY A 287 9.83 0.84 5.80
N THR A 288 9.01 1.57 6.56
CA THR A 288 9.25 1.81 7.99
C THR A 288 9.05 0.55 8.83
N TRP A 289 8.04 -0.27 8.53
CA TRP A 289 7.82 -1.55 9.21
C TRP A 289 9.04 -2.48 9.03
N PHE A 290 9.48 -2.73 7.78
CA PHE A 290 10.67 -3.54 7.52
C PHE A 290 11.92 -2.96 8.18
N LYS A 291 12.05 -1.63 8.19
CA LYS A 291 13.16 -0.95 8.84
C LYS A 291 13.21 -1.24 10.36
N GLU A 292 12.08 -1.12 11.06
CA GLU A 292 11.99 -1.26 12.53
C GLU A 292 11.97 -2.71 13.03
N TYR A 293 11.35 -3.62 12.27
CA TYR A 293 11.14 -5.01 12.69
C TYR A 293 12.12 -6.00 12.06
N VAL A 294 12.81 -5.64 10.98
CA VAL A 294 13.79 -6.53 10.30
C VAL A 294 15.16 -5.88 10.21
N TYR A 295 15.29 -4.71 9.58
CA TYR A 295 16.60 -4.11 9.28
C TYR A 295 17.39 -3.71 10.53
N PHE A 296 16.79 -2.98 11.48
CA PHE A 296 17.47 -2.56 12.70
C PHE A 296 17.83 -3.72 13.64
N PRO A 297 16.98 -4.73 13.85
CA PRO A 297 17.36 -5.95 14.58
C PRO A 297 18.59 -6.66 14.00
N LEU A 298 18.83 -6.58 12.69
CA LEU A 298 20.03 -7.13 12.03
C LEU A 298 21.30 -6.24 12.18
N GLY A 299 21.24 -5.20 13.00
CA GLY A 299 22.30 -4.19 13.21
C GLY A 299 22.12 -2.91 12.38
N GLY A 300 21.20 -2.92 11.40
CA GLY A 300 20.84 -1.77 10.57
C GLY A 300 22.03 -1.03 9.97
N SER A 301 21.97 0.30 9.96
CA SER A 301 23.03 1.18 9.45
C SER A 301 24.16 1.44 10.46
N ARG A 302 24.12 0.83 11.65
CA ARG A 302 25.18 0.97 12.67
C ARG A 302 26.35 0.02 12.41
N VAL A 303 26.22 -0.85 11.42
CA VAL A 303 27.27 -1.78 11.04
C VAL A 303 28.26 -1.06 10.13
N SER A 304 29.51 -0.92 10.57
CA SER A 304 30.59 -0.30 9.79
C SER A 304 31.02 -1.14 8.57
N ASN A 305 30.74 -2.44 8.59
CA ASN A 305 31.09 -3.38 7.52
C ASN A 305 30.06 -3.30 6.36
N LYS A 306 30.55 -3.00 5.14
CA LYS A 306 29.75 -2.93 3.91
C LYS A 306 29.09 -4.26 3.53
N ASP A 307 29.71 -5.40 3.79
CA ASP A 307 29.16 -6.73 3.50
C ASP A 307 27.94 -7.01 4.37
N LYS A 308 28.00 -6.64 5.65
CA LYS A 308 26.85 -6.75 6.56
C LYS A 308 25.71 -5.81 6.14
N MET A 309 26.02 -4.62 5.65
CA MET A 309 25.01 -3.72 5.06
C MET A 309 24.36 -4.36 3.83
N ILE A 310 25.15 -4.91 2.90
CA ILE A 310 24.64 -5.56 1.69
C ILE A 310 23.76 -6.76 2.05
N ARG A 311 24.21 -7.63 2.97
CA ARG A 311 23.40 -8.75 3.49
C ARG A 311 22.07 -8.27 4.08
N ASN A 312 22.09 -7.22 4.92
CA ASN A 312 20.88 -6.70 5.54
C ASN A 312 19.92 -6.10 4.50
N LEU A 313 20.45 -5.44 3.45
CA LEU A 313 19.64 -4.96 2.32
C LEU A 313 19.05 -6.12 1.52
N LEU A 314 19.83 -7.17 1.24
CA LEU A 314 19.36 -8.36 0.53
C LEU A 314 18.20 -9.02 1.28
N VAL A 315 18.33 -9.19 2.60
CA VAL A 315 17.26 -9.76 3.43
C VAL A 315 16.01 -8.89 3.37
N VAL A 316 16.13 -7.58 3.57
CA VAL A 316 14.97 -6.68 3.55
C VAL A 316 14.29 -6.70 2.19
N TRP A 317 15.03 -6.56 1.09
CA TRP A 317 14.46 -6.50 -0.25
C TRP A 317 13.95 -7.84 -0.76
N GLY A 318 14.60 -8.95 -0.39
CA GLY A 318 14.10 -10.30 -0.65
C GLY A 318 12.77 -10.53 0.07
N LEU A 319 12.67 -10.17 1.35
CA LEU A 319 11.42 -10.26 2.11
C LEU A 319 10.35 -9.30 1.57
N THR A 320 10.71 -8.10 1.14
CA THR A 320 9.78 -7.15 0.49
C THR A 320 9.21 -7.74 -0.80
N GLY A 321 10.06 -8.33 -1.64
CA GLY A 321 9.63 -9.03 -2.86
C GLY A 321 8.67 -10.17 -2.55
N ILE A 322 9.06 -11.09 -1.67
CA ILE A 322 8.22 -12.23 -1.25
C ILE A 322 6.88 -11.76 -0.67
N TRP A 323 6.90 -10.71 0.17
CA TRP A 323 5.69 -10.17 0.78
C TRP A 323 4.64 -9.70 -0.24
N HIS A 324 5.10 -9.15 -1.36
CA HIS A 324 4.22 -8.62 -2.39
C HIS A 324 3.41 -9.72 -3.08
N GLY A 325 3.97 -10.89 -3.35
CA GLY A 325 3.21 -11.97 -4.00
C GLY A 325 3.97 -13.28 -4.07
N ALA A 326 3.22 -14.36 -4.33
CA ALA A 326 3.73 -15.73 -4.40
C ALA A 326 4.10 -16.12 -5.84
N GLU A 327 4.90 -15.29 -6.50
CA GLU A 327 5.38 -15.50 -7.86
C GLU A 327 6.84 -15.05 -8.02
N TRP A 328 7.54 -15.64 -9.00
CA TRP A 328 8.95 -15.32 -9.26
C TRP A 328 9.17 -13.88 -9.72
N THR A 329 8.18 -13.27 -10.38
CA THR A 329 8.20 -11.86 -10.77
C THR A 329 8.44 -10.93 -9.57
N PHE A 330 7.77 -11.17 -8.44
CA PHE A 330 7.96 -10.37 -7.23
C PHE A 330 9.32 -10.59 -6.56
N VAL A 331 9.84 -11.82 -6.58
CA VAL A 331 11.18 -12.14 -6.05
C VAL A 331 12.24 -11.41 -6.87
N ILE A 332 12.21 -11.54 -8.20
CA ILE A 332 13.13 -10.87 -9.11
C ILE A 332 13.02 -9.35 -8.98
N TRP A 333 11.79 -8.83 -8.89
CA TRP A 333 11.55 -7.41 -8.65
C TRP A 333 12.21 -6.90 -7.35
N GLY A 334 12.12 -7.67 -6.26
CA GLY A 334 12.79 -7.36 -5.00
C GLY A 334 14.31 -7.35 -5.15
N LEU A 335 14.87 -8.35 -5.83
CA LEU A 335 16.32 -8.48 -6.08
C LEU A 335 16.87 -7.36 -6.99
N ILE A 336 16.12 -6.93 -8.00
CA ILE A 336 16.50 -5.80 -8.86
C ILE A 336 16.61 -4.52 -8.03
N ASN A 337 15.61 -4.23 -7.19
CA ASN A 337 15.63 -3.06 -6.31
C ASN A 337 16.77 -3.14 -5.29
N PHE A 338 17.03 -4.32 -4.72
CA PHE A 338 18.22 -4.57 -3.92
C PHE A 338 19.50 -4.19 -4.66
N ALA A 339 19.69 -4.69 -5.88
CA ALA A 339 20.90 -4.46 -6.65
C ALA A 339 21.13 -2.96 -6.88
N PHE A 340 20.12 -2.23 -7.37
CA PHE A 340 20.25 -0.79 -7.60
C PHE A 340 20.50 0.00 -6.31
N ILE A 341 19.83 -0.32 -5.20
CA ILE A 341 20.06 0.38 -3.93
C ILE A 341 21.43 0.05 -3.34
N ALA A 342 21.87 -1.21 -3.45
CA ALA A 342 23.20 -1.62 -2.99
C ALA A 342 24.29 -0.88 -3.78
N LEU A 343 24.17 -0.82 -5.12
CA LEU A 343 25.07 -0.06 -5.98
C LEU A 343 25.08 1.43 -5.60
N GLU A 344 23.90 2.04 -5.47
CA GLU A 344 23.80 3.45 -5.07
C GLU A 344 24.50 3.74 -3.75
N LYS A 345 24.36 2.87 -2.75
CA LYS A 345 25.02 3.04 -1.44
C LYS A 345 26.51 2.76 -1.48
N VAL A 346 26.96 1.77 -2.23
CA VAL A 346 28.39 1.43 -2.35
C VAL A 346 29.16 2.56 -3.03
N PHE A 347 28.56 3.16 -4.07
CA PHE A 347 29.14 4.27 -4.83
C PHE A 347 28.74 5.67 -4.31
N ASN A 348 27.97 5.76 -3.21
CA ASN A 348 27.40 7.00 -2.67
C ASN A 348 26.65 7.86 -3.72
N LEU A 349 26.08 7.21 -4.75
CA LEU A 349 25.30 7.88 -5.79
C LEU A 349 24.01 8.46 -5.22
N ASP A 350 23.50 7.93 -4.10
CA ASP A 350 22.32 8.44 -3.41
C ASP A 350 22.54 9.85 -2.83
N LYS A 351 23.79 10.19 -2.47
CA LYS A 351 24.17 11.49 -1.88
C LYS A 351 24.59 12.55 -2.89
N SER A 352 24.96 12.14 -4.11
CA SER A 352 25.37 13.08 -5.15
C SER A 352 24.21 14.03 -5.51
N THR A 353 24.51 15.25 -5.92
CA THR A 353 23.53 16.21 -6.48
C THR A 353 23.82 16.56 -7.94
N ARG A 354 24.92 16.05 -8.51
CA ARG A 354 25.34 16.31 -9.90
C ARG A 354 24.38 15.62 -10.89
N TYR A 355 24.21 16.22 -12.06
CA TYR A 355 23.38 15.71 -13.17
C TYR A 355 21.95 15.34 -12.76
N ALA A 356 21.28 16.23 -12.01
CA ALA A 356 19.95 15.98 -11.46
C ALA A 356 18.90 15.49 -12.50
N PRO A 357 18.82 16.05 -13.73
CA PRO A 357 17.88 15.54 -14.74
C PRO A 357 18.20 14.10 -15.19
N LEU A 358 19.46 13.79 -15.46
CA LEU A 358 19.89 12.44 -15.87
C LEU A 358 19.62 11.40 -14.79
N ARG A 359 19.87 11.77 -13.53
CA ARG A 359 19.59 10.91 -12.37
C ARG A 359 18.10 10.67 -12.16
N HIS A 360 17.27 11.69 -12.39
CA HIS A 360 15.82 11.52 -12.40
C HIS A 360 15.36 10.58 -13.51
N PHE A 361 15.88 10.75 -14.73
CA PHE A 361 15.58 9.86 -15.85
C PHE A 361 15.99 8.41 -15.55
N TYR A 362 17.20 8.20 -15.04
CA TYR A 362 17.67 6.89 -14.57
C TYR A 362 16.72 6.28 -13.53
N ALA A 363 16.35 7.03 -12.49
CA ALA A 363 15.50 6.53 -11.43
C ALA A 363 14.11 6.13 -11.97
N MET A 364 13.52 6.97 -12.81
CA MET A 364 12.21 6.68 -13.41
C MET A 364 12.28 5.53 -14.41
N PHE A 365 13.35 5.42 -15.19
CA PHE A 365 13.55 4.30 -16.11
C PHE A 365 13.57 2.96 -15.34
N VAL A 366 14.39 2.84 -14.30
CA VAL A 366 14.47 1.63 -13.47
C VAL A 366 13.13 1.34 -12.79
N VAL A 367 12.42 2.37 -12.31
CA VAL A 367 11.09 2.23 -11.70
C VAL A 367 10.06 1.70 -12.70
N VAL A 368 10.01 2.24 -13.93
CA VAL A 368 9.09 1.77 -14.99
C VAL A 368 9.38 0.33 -15.38
N ILE A 369 10.64 -0.03 -15.58
CA ILE A 369 11.05 -1.42 -15.88
C ILE A 369 10.69 -2.36 -14.73
N GLY A 370 10.94 -1.94 -13.49
CA GLY A 370 10.52 -2.68 -12.30
C GLY A 370 9.00 -2.90 -12.27
N TRP A 371 8.22 -1.89 -12.63
CA TRP A 371 6.77 -2.01 -12.67
C TRP A 371 6.24 -2.98 -13.72
N VAL A 372 6.90 -3.10 -14.88
CA VAL A 372 6.56 -4.13 -15.88
C VAL A 372 6.72 -5.52 -15.29
N ILE A 373 7.84 -5.79 -14.60
CA ILE A 373 8.08 -7.08 -13.94
C ILE A 373 7.03 -7.33 -12.86
N PHE A 374 6.74 -6.30 -12.03
CA PHE A 374 5.78 -6.40 -10.94
C PHE A 374 4.34 -6.67 -11.41
N ARG A 375 3.94 -6.14 -12.57
CA ARG A 375 2.59 -6.32 -13.13
C ARG A 375 2.40 -7.63 -13.87
N SER A 376 3.49 -8.17 -14.42
CA SER A 376 3.45 -9.33 -15.30
C SER A 376 3.02 -10.58 -14.53
N PRO A 377 2.18 -11.46 -15.11
CA PRO A 377 1.72 -12.67 -14.42
C PRO A 377 2.85 -13.65 -14.10
N ASP A 378 3.84 -13.74 -14.97
CA ASP A 378 4.99 -14.63 -14.86
C ASP A 378 6.24 -14.02 -15.54
N LEU A 379 7.38 -14.68 -15.37
CA LEU A 379 8.66 -14.20 -15.91
C LEU A 379 8.72 -14.23 -17.44
N LEU A 380 8.01 -15.15 -18.11
CA LEU A 380 7.99 -15.24 -19.56
C LEU A 380 7.24 -14.04 -20.14
N GLN A 381 6.06 -13.73 -19.61
CA GLN A 381 5.30 -12.54 -20.01
C GLN A 381 6.04 -11.24 -19.68
N ALA A 382 6.75 -11.18 -18.55
CA ALA A 382 7.61 -10.04 -18.23
C ALA A 382 8.72 -9.85 -19.29
N GLY A 383 9.37 -10.95 -19.69
CA GLY A 383 10.40 -10.95 -20.73
C GLY A 383 9.85 -10.51 -22.09
N ASN A 384 8.71 -11.06 -22.51
CA ASN A 384 8.05 -10.70 -23.76
C ASN A 384 7.63 -9.23 -23.79
N TYR A 385 7.04 -8.72 -22.70
CA TYR A 385 6.67 -7.31 -22.61
C TYR A 385 7.88 -6.39 -22.72
N LEU A 386 8.96 -6.69 -21.98
CA LEU A 386 10.21 -5.94 -22.05
C LEU A 386 10.83 -6.01 -23.46
N GLY A 387 10.80 -7.17 -24.11
CA GLY A 387 11.26 -7.32 -25.49
C GLY A 387 10.45 -6.48 -26.47
N ASN A 388 9.13 -6.40 -26.29
CA ASN A 388 8.26 -5.53 -27.07
C ASN A 388 8.62 -4.05 -26.93
N MET A 389 8.93 -3.58 -25.70
CA MET A 389 9.34 -2.20 -25.44
C MET A 389 10.60 -1.77 -26.21
N PHE A 390 11.51 -2.70 -26.47
CA PHE A 390 12.76 -2.43 -27.19
C PHE A 390 12.75 -2.90 -28.64
N GLY A 391 11.61 -3.38 -29.15
CA GLY A 391 11.45 -3.78 -30.55
C GLY A 391 12.18 -5.08 -30.92
N LEU A 392 12.48 -5.94 -29.94
CA LEU A 392 13.32 -7.13 -30.13
C LEU A 392 12.69 -8.20 -31.05
N TYR A 393 11.38 -8.12 -31.29
CA TYR A 393 10.62 -9.09 -32.10
C TYR A 393 10.29 -8.57 -33.51
N GLY A 394 10.80 -7.40 -33.92
CA GLY A 394 10.49 -6.83 -35.25
C GLY A 394 9.05 -6.31 -35.40
N ASN A 395 8.37 -6.10 -34.28
CA ASN A 395 6.97 -5.70 -34.11
C ASN A 395 6.62 -4.24 -34.44
N GLY A 396 7.54 -3.50 -35.06
CA GLY A 396 7.35 -2.10 -35.43
C GLY A 396 7.34 -1.12 -34.25
N PHE A 397 7.74 0.13 -34.49
CA PHE A 397 7.77 1.14 -33.44
C PHE A 397 6.38 1.70 -33.12
N TRP A 398 5.58 2.00 -34.15
CA TRP A 398 4.31 2.72 -34.03
C TRP A 398 3.09 1.81 -34.21
N SER A 399 1.99 2.15 -33.54
CA SER A 399 0.68 1.51 -33.71
C SER A 399 -0.42 2.58 -33.67
N ASP A 400 -1.44 2.41 -34.50
CA ASP A 400 -2.64 3.27 -34.49
C ASP A 400 -3.37 3.21 -33.15
N THR A 401 -3.29 2.07 -32.45
CA THR A 401 -3.82 1.90 -31.10
C THR A 401 -3.11 2.82 -30.09
N THR A 402 -1.78 3.02 -30.24
CA THR A 402 -1.04 4.00 -29.44
C THR A 402 -1.61 5.40 -29.65
N TRP A 403 -1.84 5.79 -30.90
CA TRP A 403 -2.39 7.10 -31.23
C TRP A 403 -3.80 7.30 -30.66
N MET A 404 -4.66 6.28 -30.78
CA MET A 404 -6.00 6.28 -30.20
C MET A 404 -5.96 6.55 -28.69
N PHE A 405 -5.18 5.77 -27.93
CA PHE A 405 -5.08 5.97 -26.49
C PHE A 405 -4.44 7.30 -26.10
N MET A 406 -3.41 7.74 -26.82
CA MET A 406 -2.81 9.05 -26.58
C MET A 406 -3.85 10.16 -26.75
N LYS A 407 -4.68 10.10 -27.79
CA LYS A 407 -5.70 11.12 -28.07
C LYS A 407 -6.85 11.09 -27.07
N GLU A 408 -7.39 9.91 -26.78
CA GLU A 408 -8.55 9.74 -25.88
C GLU A 408 -8.19 10.03 -24.42
N TYR A 409 -6.98 9.64 -23.99
CA TYR A 409 -6.55 9.74 -22.59
C TYR A 409 -5.50 10.84 -22.33
N ALA A 410 -5.18 11.69 -23.31
CA ALA A 410 -4.20 12.78 -23.19
C ALA A 410 -4.38 13.61 -21.91
N LEU A 411 -5.63 14.04 -21.65
CA LEU A 411 -5.94 14.84 -20.48
C LEU A 411 -5.59 14.11 -19.17
N PHE A 412 -5.92 12.82 -19.07
CA PHE A 412 -5.63 12.03 -17.87
C PHE A 412 -4.12 11.79 -17.69
N PHE A 413 -3.37 11.59 -18.79
CA PHE A 413 -1.90 11.52 -18.72
C PHE A 413 -1.29 12.83 -18.24
N ILE A 414 -1.73 13.97 -18.80
CA ILE A 414 -1.24 15.30 -18.41
C ILE A 414 -1.53 15.56 -16.93
N LEU A 415 -2.78 15.36 -16.50
CA LEU A 415 -3.18 15.53 -15.10
C LEU A 415 -2.47 14.54 -14.17
N GLY A 416 -2.29 13.29 -14.62
CA GLY A 416 -1.58 12.26 -13.88
C GLY A 416 -0.11 12.62 -13.65
N ILE A 417 0.60 13.07 -14.68
CA ILE A 417 1.98 13.54 -14.54
C ILE A 417 2.03 14.76 -13.63
N LEU A 418 1.17 15.76 -13.86
CA LEU A 418 1.11 16.99 -13.08
C LEU A 418 0.90 16.71 -11.58
N PHE A 419 -0.10 15.90 -11.22
CA PHE A 419 -0.45 15.57 -9.83
C PHE A 419 0.46 14.51 -9.19
N SER A 420 1.35 13.88 -9.97
CA SER A 420 2.45 13.09 -9.42
C SER A 420 3.60 13.94 -8.87
N THR A 421 3.58 15.25 -9.14
CA THR A 421 4.53 16.24 -8.62
C THR A 421 3.94 17.04 -7.45
N PRO A 422 4.77 17.72 -6.62
CA PRO A 422 4.27 18.52 -5.50
C PRO A 422 3.54 19.80 -5.91
N LEU A 423 3.12 19.95 -7.18
CA LEU A 423 2.44 21.14 -7.66
C LEU A 423 1.17 21.44 -6.85
N ALA A 424 0.30 20.44 -6.64
CA ALA A 424 -0.93 20.63 -5.89
C ALA A 424 -0.67 21.07 -4.44
N LEU A 425 0.36 20.51 -3.79
CA LEU A 425 0.78 20.92 -2.46
C LEU A 425 1.31 22.37 -2.44
N ARG A 426 2.10 22.76 -3.45
CA ARG A 426 2.63 24.12 -3.57
C ARG A 426 1.51 25.13 -3.82
N MET A 427 0.56 24.79 -4.70
CA MET A 427 -0.61 25.61 -4.96
C MET A 427 -1.43 25.79 -3.68
N ASN A 428 -1.73 24.70 -2.95
CA ASN A 428 -2.46 24.78 -1.69
C ASN A 428 -1.73 25.64 -0.65
N LYS A 429 -0.41 25.47 -0.51
CA LYS A 429 0.40 26.28 0.41
C LYS A 429 0.37 27.77 0.02
N TRP A 430 0.56 28.09 -1.25
CA TRP A 430 0.51 29.46 -1.76
C TRP A 430 -0.88 30.09 -1.56
N MET A 431 -1.93 29.31 -1.74
CA MET A 431 -3.32 29.68 -1.52
C MET A 431 -3.62 30.02 -0.06
N VAL A 432 -3.12 29.23 0.89
CA VAL A 432 -3.34 29.42 2.34
C VAL A 432 -2.44 30.54 2.91
N ASP A 433 -1.17 30.58 2.54
CA ASP A 433 -0.21 31.58 3.04
C ASP A 433 -0.36 32.95 2.34
N GLY A 434 -1.04 32.99 1.20
CA GLY A 434 -1.27 34.19 0.39
C GLY A 434 -2.36 35.10 0.97
N VAL A 435 -1.96 36.04 1.84
CA VAL A 435 -2.80 37.02 2.56
C VAL A 435 -3.82 37.80 1.69
N ARG A 436 -3.66 37.85 0.36
CA ARG A 436 -4.49 38.68 -0.54
C ARG A 436 -5.78 38.04 -1.06
N PHE A 437 -5.95 36.71 -0.93
CA PHE A 437 -7.10 36.01 -1.53
C PHE A 437 -8.01 35.27 -0.53
N GLY A 438 -7.82 35.43 0.78
CA GLY A 438 -8.42 34.58 1.82
C GLY A 438 -9.92 34.27 1.66
N LYS A 439 -10.79 35.29 1.63
CA LYS A 439 -12.26 35.08 1.68
C LYS A 439 -12.87 34.39 0.45
N PRO A 440 -12.58 34.80 -0.80
CA PRO A 440 -13.09 34.07 -1.97
C PRO A 440 -12.59 32.63 -2.05
N LEU A 441 -11.35 32.41 -1.62
CA LEU A 441 -10.68 31.12 -1.71
C LEU A 441 -11.19 30.12 -0.66
N GLU A 442 -11.51 30.61 0.54
CA GLU A 442 -12.21 29.87 1.59
C GLU A 442 -13.56 29.32 1.11
N LEU A 443 -14.24 30.04 0.21
CA LEU A 443 -15.53 29.60 -0.36
C LEU A 443 -15.34 28.71 -1.60
N LEU A 444 -14.37 29.03 -2.46
CA LEU A 444 -14.09 28.30 -3.69
C LEU A 444 -13.58 26.87 -3.41
N TYR A 445 -12.78 26.68 -2.35
CA TYR A 445 -12.17 25.40 -2.06
C TYR A 445 -13.21 24.30 -1.72
N PRO A 446 -14.14 24.49 -0.76
CA PRO A 446 -15.22 23.53 -0.51
C PRO A 446 -16.08 23.27 -1.75
N VAL A 447 -16.42 24.31 -2.52
CA VAL A 447 -17.21 24.17 -3.75
C VAL A 447 -16.48 23.27 -4.77
N THR A 448 -15.19 23.47 -4.94
CA THR A 448 -14.35 22.64 -5.84
C THR A 448 -14.29 21.20 -5.37
N ILE A 449 -14.12 20.96 -4.06
CA ILE A 449 -14.11 19.62 -3.48
C ILE A 449 -15.47 18.92 -3.65
N ILE A 450 -16.59 19.63 -3.45
CA ILE A 450 -17.94 19.09 -3.67
C ILE A 450 -18.15 18.77 -5.14
N ALA A 451 -17.81 19.68 -6.06
CA ALA A 451 -17.93 19.45 -7.50
C ALA A 451 -17.10 18.22 -7.92
N LEU A 452 -15.88 18.10 -7.41
CA LEU A 452 -15.00 16.96 -7.64
C LEU A 452 -15.61 15.64 -7.12
N PHE A 453 -16.24 15.67 -5.94
CA PHE A 453 -16.97 14.53 -5.39
C PHE A 453 -18.14 14.13 -6.29
N LEU A 454 -18.95 15.09 -6.77
CA LEU A 454 -20.06 14.83 -7.68
C LEU A 454 -19.59 14.20 -9.01
N VAL A 455 -18.46 14.68 -9.56
CA VAL A 455 -17.84 14.05 -10.73
C VAL A 455 -17.45 12.61 -10.44
N CYS A 456 -16.80 12.32 -9.30
CA CYS A 456 -16.47 10.95 -8.90
C CYS A 456 -17.72 10.07 -8.80
N VAL A 457 -18.78 10.55 -8.15
CA VAL A 457 -20.04 9.82 -8.02
C VAL A 457 -20.64 9.52 -9.39
N SER A 458 -20.58 10.46 -10.34
CA SER A 458 -21.08 10.22 -11.71
C SER A 458 -20.34 9.08 -12.42
N TYR A 459 -19.03 8.95 -12.22
CA TYR A 459 -18.22 7.84 -12.75
C TYR A 459 -18.56 6.51 -12.06
N LEU A 460 -18.80 6.53 -10.76
CA LEU A 460 -19.16 5.33 -10.00
C LEU A 460 -20.56 4.80 -10.36
N VAL A 461 -21.54 5.69 -10.54
CA VAL A 461 -22.92 5.31 -10.90
C VAL A 461 -23.00 4.77 -12.32
N LYS A 462 -22.17 5.27 -13.25
CA LYS A 462 -22.07 4.74 -14.61
C LYS A 462 -21.50 3.31 -14.68
N GLY A 463 -21.08 2.73 -13.55
CA GLY A 463 -20.63 1.33 -13.46
C GLY A 463 -19.25 1.09 -14.07
N THR A 464 -18.44 2.14 -14.24
CA THR A 464 -17.15 2.04 -14.93
C THR A 464 -16.12 1.25 -14.11
N TYR A 465 -15.28 0.48 -14.81
CA TYR A 465 -14.09 -0.25 -14.36
C TYR A 465 -13.46 0.28 -13.05
N ASN A 466 -13.57 -0.48 -11.95
CA ASN A 466 -13.08 -0.08 -10.61
C ASN A 466 -12.38 -1.22 -9.84
N PRO A 467 -11.50 -2.03 -10.45
CA PRO A 467 -10.70 -2.98 -9.68
C PRO A 467 -9.68 -2.24 -8.80
N PHE A 468 -9.39 -2.77 -7.61
CA PHE A 468 -8.30 -2.27 -6.77
C PHE A 468 -7.08 -3.18 -6.91
N ILE A 469 -5.94 -2.60 -7.32
CA ILE A 469 -4.82 -3.37 -7.89
C ILE A 469 -4.12 -4.27 -6.86
N TYR A 470 -4.08 -3.85 -5.60
CA TYR A 470 -3.42 -4.62 -4.53
C TYR A 470 -4.21 -5.85 -4.07
N PHE A 471 -5.43 -6.07 -4.57
CA PHE A 471 -6.15 -7.33 -4.32
C PHE A 471 -5.65 -8.49 -5.18
N ASN A 472 -4.93 -8.17 -6.25
CA ASN A 472 -4.42 -9.15 -7.19
C ASN A 472 -3.01 -9.66 -6.82
N PHE A 473 -2.46 -9.24 -5.67
CA PHE A 473 -1.07 -9.51 -5.25
C PHE A 473 -0.95 -10.17 -3.86
#